data_AF-A0A376TL64-F1
#
_entry.id   AF-A0A376TL64-F1
#
_cell.length_a   1.000
_cell.length_b   1.000
_cell.length_c   1.000
_cell.angle_alpha   90.00
_cell.angle_beta   90.00
_cell.angle_gamma   90.00
#
_symmetry.space_group_name_H-M   'P 1'
#
loop_
_entity.id
_entity.type
_entity.pdbx_description
1 polymer ?
#
loop_
_entity_poly.entity_id
_entity_poly.type
_entity_poly.pdbx_seq_one_letter_code
_entity_poly.pdbx_strand_id
1 'polypeptide(L)' 'MIRERIEEKLRAAFQPVFLEVVDESYRHNVPAGSESHFKVVLVSDRFTGERF' A
#
# COMPACT_ATOMS: atom_id res chain seq x y z
N MET A 1 -9.53 -7.22 6.97
CA MET A 1 -8.13 -6.81 7.17
C MET A 1 -7.91 -5.58 6.28
N ILE A 2 -7.22 -4.55 6.79
CA ILE A 2 -7.07 -3.25 6.12
C ILE A 2 -6.18 -3.34 4.88
N ARG A 3 -5.17 -4.22 4.91
CA ARG A 3 -4.21 -4.40 3.81
C ARG A 3 -4.92 -4.74 2.50
N GLU A 4 -5.87 -5.66 2.54
CA GLU A 4 -6.67 -6.10 1.41
C GLU A 4 -7.53 -4.96 0.88
N ARG A 5 -8.10 -4.13 1.77
CA ARG A 5 -8.86 -2.94 1.36
C ARG A 5 -7.97 -1.88 0.70
N ILE A 6 -6.72 -1.74 1.15
CA ILE A 6 -5.72 -0.87 0.50
C ILE A 6 -5.39 -1.44 -0.88
N GLU A 7 -5.11 -2.75 -0.97
CA GLU A 7 -4.78 -3.42 -2.23
C GLU A 7 -5.92 -3.31 -3.25
N GLU A 8 -7.16 -3.58 -2.86
CA GLU A 8 -8.34 -3.47 -3.73
C GLU A 8 -8.48 -2.05 -4.29
N LYS A 9 -8.39 -1.04 -3.43
CA LYS A 9 -8.50 0.37 -3.84
C LYS A 9 -7.39 0.77 -4.79
N LEU A 10 -6.14 0.38 -4.50
CA LEU A 10 -4.99 0.72 -5.34
C LEU A 10 -5.06 -0.02 -6.68
N ARG A 11 -5.47 -1.29 -6.71
CA ARG A 11 -5.66 -2.06 -7.96
C ARG A 11 -6.72 -1.40 -8.84
N ALA A 12 -7.87 -1.04 -8.27
CA ALA A 12 -8.94 -0.37 -9.01
C ALA A 12 -8.49 1.01 -9.53
N ALA A 13 -7.84 1.81 -8.69
CA ALA A 13 -7.49 3.20 -8.99
C ALA A 13 -6.24 3.37 -9.88
N PHE A 14 -5.31 2.41 -9.90
CA PHE A 14 -4.03 2.55 -10.61
C PHE A 14 -3.76 1.46 -11.66
N GLN A 15 -4.52 0.37 -11.67
CA GLN A 15 -4.28 -0.79 -12.55
C GLN A 15 -2.78 -1.15 -12.64
N PRO A 16 -2.10 -1.32 -11.50
CA PRO A 16 -0.66 -1.38 -11.45
C PRO A 16 -0.13 -2.68 -12.05
N VAL A 17 1.05 -2.61 -12.68
CA VAL A 17 1.79 -3.81 -13.12
C VAL A 17 2.46 -4.51 -11.94
N PHE A 18 2.73 -3.78 -10.86
CA PHE A 18 3.22 -4.32 -9.59
C PHE A 18 2.62 -3.56 -8.41
N LEU A 19 2.18 -4.31 -7.39
CA LEU A 19 1.69 -3.77 -6.13
C LEU A 19 2.11 -4.68 -4.98
N GLU A 20 2.81 -4.09 -4.01
CA GLU A 20 3.13 -4.70 -2.72
C GLU A 20 2.62 -3.78 -1.60
N VAL A 21 1.89 -4.35 -0.64
CA VAL A 21 1.44 -3.67 0.58
C VAL A 21 1.89 -4.50 1.77
N VAL A 22 2.77 -3.94 2.59
CA VAL A 22 3.32 -4.60 3.78
C VAL A 22 2.83 -3.87 5.02
N ASP A 23 2.23 -4.62 5.94
CA ASP A 23 1.98 -4.13 7.29
C ASP A 23 3.30 -4.08 8.07
N GLU A 24 3.74 -2.87 8.41
CA GLU A 24 4.95 -2.62 9.19
C GLU A 24 4.64 -2.14 10.61
N SER A 25 3.39 -2.26 11.08
CA SER A 25 2.99 -1.82 12.42
C SER A 25 3.78 -2.45 13.56
N TYR A 26 4.30 -3.66 13.39
CA TYR A 26 5.18 -4.30 14.37
C TYR A 26 6.49 -3.52 14.63
N ARG A 27 6.86 -2.59 13.75
CA ARG A 27 8.02 -1.71 13.90
C ARG A 27 7.72 -0.45 14.71
N HIS A 28 6.50 -0.29 15.19
CA HIS A 28 6.04 0.87 15.94
C HIS A 28 5.55 0.46 17.33
N ASN A 29 5.46 1.43 18.24
CA ASN A 29 4.98 1.21 19.60
C ASN A 29 3.43 1.10 19.62
N VAL A 30 2.92 0.02 19.04
CA VAL A 30 1.48 -0.29 18.94
C VAL A 30 1.23 -1.76 19.32
N PRO A 31 0.01 -2.11 19.75
CA PRO A 31 -0.35 -3.51 20.03
C PRO A 31 -0.13 -4.43 18.82
N ALA A 32 0.18 -5.71 19.07
CA ALA A 32 0.32 -6.70 18.01
C ALA A 32 -0.98 -6.83 17.19
N GLY A 33 -0.85 -6.96 15.86
CA GLY A 33 -1.99 -6.98 14.94
C GLY A 33 -2.66 -5.62 14.74
N SER A 34 -2.09 -4.53 15.28
CA SER A 34 -2.52 -3.18 14.91
C SER A 34 -2.24 -2.98 13.44
N GLU A 35 -3.28 -2.70 12.67
CA GLU A 35 -3.24 -2.50 11.23
C GLU A 35 -3.09 -0.99 10.93
N SER A 36 -1.97 -0.38 11.33
CA SER A 36 -1.84 1.10 11.45
C SER A 36 -0.74 1.75 10.60
N HIS A 37 0.30 1.03 10.19
CA HIS A 37 1.41 1.55 9.40
C HIS A 37 1.69 0.61 8.22
N PHE A 38 1.60 1.15 7.01
CA PHE A 38 1.77 0.37 5.79
C PHE A 38 2.86 0.96 4.93
N LYS A 39 3.76 0.09 4.47
CA LYS A 39 4.64 0.38 3.35
C LYS A 39 3.96 -0.07 2.07
N VAL A 40 3.95 0.80 1.05
CA VAL A 40 3.38 0.50 -0.26
C VAL A 40 4.45 0.70 -1.33
N VAL A 41 4.62 -0.30 -2.20
CA VAL A 41 5.40 -0.19 -3.43
C VAL A 41 4.46 -0.44 -4.60
N LEU A 42 4.31 0.56 -5.47
CA LEU A 42 3.38 0.53 -6.61
C LEU A 42 4.12 0.94 -7.88
N VAL A 43 3.97 0.15 -8.94
CA VAL A 43 4.42 0.50 -10.30
C VAL A 43 3.20 0.62 -11.21
N SER A 44 3.01 1.80 -11.79
CA SER A 44 1.90 2.10 -12.70
C SER A 44 2.28 3.21 -13.67
N ASP A 45 1.83 3.09 -14.92
CA ASP A 45 1.98 4.13 -15.95
C ASP A 45 1.26 5.42 -15.56
N ARG A 46 0.30 5.37 -14.61
CA ARG A 46 -0.41 6.54 -14.10
C ARG A 46 0.49 7.55 -13.39
N PHE A 47 1.72 7.18 -13.04
CA PHE A 47 2.72 8.12 -12.52
C PHE A 47 3.56 8.81 -13.60
N THR A 48 3.37 8.47 -14.88
CA THR A 48 4.11 9.09 -15.97
C THR A 48 3.76 10.58 -16.08
N GLY A 49 4.77 11.45 -15.95
CA GLY A 49 4.58 12.91 -16.03
C GLY A 49 4.13 13.55 -14.72
N GLU A 50 3.87 12.76 -13.68
CA GLU A 50 3.65 13.26 -12.32
C GLU A 50 4.98 13.69 -11.70
N ARG A 51 4.92 14.67 -10.79
CA ARG A 51 6.10 15.23 -10.14
C ARG A 51 6.62 14.30 -9.02
N PHE A 52 7.93 14.15 -8.93
CA PHE A 52 8.66 13.43 -7.87
C PHE A 52 9.01 14.32 -6.67
#